data_AF-A0A6P1R6T5-F1
#
_entry.id   AF-A0A6P1R6T5-F1
#
_cell.length_a   1.000
_cell.length_b   1.000
_cell.length_c   1.000
_cell.angle_alpha   90.00
_cell.angle_beta   90.00
_cell.angle_gamma   90.00
#
_symmetry.space_group_name_H-M   'P 1'
#
loop_
_entity.id
_entity.type
_entity.pdbx_description
1 polymer ?
#
loop_
_entity_poly.entity_id
_entity_poly.type
_entity_poly.pdbx_seq_one_letter_code
_entity_poly.pdbx_strand_id
1 'polypeptide(L)'
;MDRLNPKAKPRRRFRGPRVPVDPLKLTLAQAATRQVDAAIDAFERGKFDIAVTLAGASEGMIERDGHHLFAGLRDNPRAKERFSKQKDWINVLNRELYWLKHGGDDAMEITCFDAAMMIARAASKLEARDWTPKMEDFRVWFLKNLDCV
;
A
#
# COMPACT_ATOMS: atom_id res chain seq x y z
N MET A 1 -2.12 -25.70 41.97
CA MET A 1 -0.91 -25.08 41.38
C MET A 1 -1.37 -23.93 40.50
N ASP A 2 -1.37 -22.73 41.05
CA ASP A 2 -1.75 -21.50 40.35
C ASP A 2 -0.77 -21.18 39.23
N ARG A 3 -1.27 -21.11 38.00
CA ARG A 3 -0.47 -20.63 36.87
C ARG A 3 -0.26 -19.13 37.07
N LEU A 4 0.98 -18.77 37.33
CA LEU A 4 1.49 -17.40 37.38
C LEU A 4 0.92 -16.58 36.21
N ASN A 5 0.08 -15.61 36.54
CA ASN A 5 -0.41 -14.59 35.63
C ASN A 5 0.81 -13.80 35.10
N PRO A 6 1.16 -13.87 33.81
CA PRO A 6 2.32 -13.16 33.30
C PRO A 6 2.07 -11.66 33.42
N LYS A 7 2.81 -11.00 34.33
CA LYS A 7 2.74 -9.55 34.54
C LYS A 7 2.81 -8.84 33.18
N ALA A 8 1.72 -8.17 32.78
CA ALA A 8 1.65 -7.44 31.54
C ALA A 8 2.85 -6.46 31.46
N LYS A 9 3.65 -6.56 30.41
CA LYS A 9 4.79 -5.66 30.20
C LYS A 9 4.27 -4.21 30.19
N PRO A 10 4.89 -3.28 30.94
CA PRO A 10 4.42 -1.90 31.01
C PRO A 10 4.40 -1.28 29.61
N ARG A 11 3.25 -0.75 29.21
CA ARG A 11 3.09 -0.02 27.94
C ARG A 11 4.05 1.17 27.94
N ARG A 12 5.00 1.20 26.99
CA ARG A 12 5.83 2.39 26.75
C ARG A 12 4.90 3.56 26.43
N ARG A 13 4.95 4.62 27.24
CA ARG A 13 4.23 5.87 26.95
C ARG A 13 4.76 6.48 25.66
N PHE A 14 3.87 6.96 24.80
CA PHE A 14 4.24 7.73 23.61
C PHE A 14 5.00 8.98 24.05
N ARG A 15 6.18 9.22 23.46
CA ARG A 15 7.05 10.36 23.80
C ARG A 15 7.01 11.50 22.79
N GLY A 16 6.60 11.23 21.54
CA GLY A 16 6.52 12.21 20.44
C GLY A 16 7.80 13.01 20.18
N PRO A 17 7.87 13.76 19.08
CA PRO A 17 8.82 14.87 18.97
C PRO A 17 8.41 16.01 19.93
N ARG A 18 9.39 16.78 20.42
CA ARG A 18 9.09 18.05 21.13
C ARG A 18 8.61 19.08 20.10
N VAL A 19 7.53 19.79 20.39
CA VAL A 19 6.96 20.81 19.50
C VAL A 19 7.42 22.20 19.97
N PRO A 20 7.96 23.07 19.09
CA PRO A 20 8.15 22.85 17.66
C PRO A 20 9.38 21.97 17.36
N VAL A 21 9.30 21.23 16.25
CA VAL A 21 10.41 20.48 15.66
C VAL A 21 10.71 21.08 14.28
N ASP A 22 11.96 20.99 13.82
CA ASP A 22 12.32 21.47 12.49
C ASP A 22 11.48 20.77 11.41
N PRO A 23 10.95 21.53 10.43
CA PRO A 23 10.12 20.97 9.38
C PRO A 23 10.94 20.09 8.45
N LEU A 24 10.35 18.97 8.05
CA LEU A 24 10.92 18.06 7.07
C LEU A 24 10.63 18.58 5.65
N LYS A 25 11.69 18.94 4.91
CA LYS A 25 11.59 19.35 3.50
C LYS A 25 11.78 18.14 2.60
N LEU A 26 10.80 17.86 1.72
CA LEU A 26 10.84 16.72 0.80
C LEU A 26 10.38 17.11 -0.59
N THR A 27 10.95 16.45 -1.60
CA THR A 27 10.31 16.36 -2.90
C THR A 27 9.13 15.40 -2.83
N LEU A 28 8.23 15.51 -3.81
CA LEU A 28 7.08 14.63 -3.90
C LEU A 28 7.50 13.15 -4.13
N ALA A 29 8.56 12.90 -4.90
CA ALA A 29 9.14 11.57 -5.09
C ALA A 29 9.71 10.98 -3.78
N GLN A 30 10.42 11.78 -2.98
CA GLN A 30 10.93 11.34 -1.67
C GLN A 30 9.79 11.01 -0.71
N ALA A 31 8.72 11.80 -0.72
CA ALA A 31 7.56 11.54 0.12
C ALA A 31 6.82 10.26 -0.33
N ALA A 32 6.58 10.07 -1.63
CA ALA A 32 5.98 8.86 -2.19
C ALA A 32 6.81 7.61 -1.86
N THR A 33 8.13 7.67 -2.07
CA THR A 33 9.06 6.58 -1.74
C THR A 33 8.93 6.14 -0.27
N ARG A 34 8.90 7.12 0.66
CA ARG A 34 8.74 6.83 2.10
C ARG A 34 7.39 6.22 2.44
N GLN A 35 6.33 6.60 1.73
CA GLN A 35 5.00 6.02 1.91
C GLN A 35 4.97 4.56 1.46
N VAL A 36 5.60 4.21 0.33
CA VAL A 36 5.74 2.82 -0.12
C VAL A 36 6.58 2.00 0.87
N ASP A 37 7.71 2.52 1.34
CA ASP A 37 8.54 1.84 2.35
C ASP A 37 7.76 1.55 3.64
N ALA A 38 6.97 2.52 4.11
CA ALA A 38 6.13 2.37 5.29
C ALA A 38 4.95 1.41 5.05
N ALA A 39 4.42 1.37 3.81
CA ALA A 39 3.41 0.41 3.41
C ALA A 39 3.95 -1.02 3.48
N ILE A 40 5.20 -1.25 3.04
CA ILE A 40 5.86 -2.55 3.16
C ILE A 40 6.06 -2.93 4.63
N ASP A 41 6.50 -2.00 5.49
CA ASP A 41 6.62 -2.28 6.94
C ASP A 41 5.28 -2.64 7.59
N ALA A 42 4.18 -2.04 7.13
CA ALA A 42 2.84 -2.37 7.59
C ALA A 42 2.40 -3.75 7.08
N PHE A 43 2.67 -4.03 5.81
CA PHE A 43 2.38 -5.29 5.14
C PHE A 43 3.06 -6.48 5.82
N GLU A 44 4.37 -6.38 6.11
CA GLU A 44 5.13 -7.41 6.84
C GLU A 44 4.54 -7.74 8.22
N ARG A 45 3.83 -6.78 8.81
CA ARG A 45 3.18 -6.92 10.13
C ARG A 45 1.71 -7.36 10.03
N GLY A 46 1.24 -7.70 8.84
CA GLY A 46 -0.16 -8.09 8.59
C GLY A 46 -1.17 -6.94 8.70
N LYS A 47 -0.72 -5.68 8.61
CA LYS A 47 -1.57 -4.49 8.72
C LYS A 47 -1.97 -3.98 7.34
N PHE A 48 -2.81 -4.77 6.67
CA PHE A 48 -3.13 -4.59 5.25
C PHE A 48 -3.91 -3.30 4.95
N ASP A 49 -4.80 -2.88 5.84
CA ASP A 49 -5.52 -1.61 5.76
C ASP A 49 -4.57 -0.41 5.72
N ILE A 50 -3.55 -0.40 6.59
CA ILE A 50 -2.52 0.64 6.65
C ILE A 50 -1.67 0.58 5.38
N ALA A 51 -1.27 -0.62 4.96
CA ALA A 51 -0.47 -0.81 3.75
C ALA A 51 -1.18 -0.26 2.50
N VAL A 52 -2.46 -0.61 2.30
CA VAL A 52 -3.28 -0.10 1.18
C VAL A 52 -3.39 1.41 1.23
N THR A 53 -3.59 1.99 2.43
CA THR A 53 -3.75 3.43 2.61
C THR A 53 -2.48 4.19 2.19
N LEU A 54 -1.32 3.77 2.71
CA LEU A 54 -0.05 4.45 2.45
C LEU A 54 0.39 4.25 0.99
N ALA A 55 0.26 3.04 0.45
CA ALA A 55 0.58 2.76 -0.95
C ALA A 55 -0.35 3.51 -1.92
N GLY A 56 -1.67 3.51 -1.66
CA GLY A 56 -2.63 4.24 -2.49
C GLY A 56 -2.51 5.77 -2.37
N ALA A 57 -2.00 6.29 -1.26
CA ALA A 57 -1.58 7.69 -1.17
C ALA A 57 -0.37 7.93 -2.08
N SER A 58 0.68 7.10 -1.98
CA SER A 58 1.86 7.19 -2.83
C SER A 58 1.55 7.11 -4.33
N GLU A 59 0.70 6.16 -4.74
CA GLU A 59 0.29 6.01 -6.14
C GLU A 59 -0.40 7.28 -6.66
N GLY A 60 -1.19 7.95 -5.81
CA GLY A 60 -1.87 9.20 -6.15
C GLY A 60 -0.96 10.44 -6.14
N MET A 61 0.20 10.38 -5.50
CA MET A 61 1.15 11.51 -5.48
C MET A 61 1.88 11.66 -6.81
N ILE A 62 2.23 10.55 -7.46
CA ILE A 62 3.02 10.53 -8.68
C ILE A 62 2.10 10.47 -9.89
N GLU A 63 2.01 11.58 -10.61
CA GLU A 63 1.50 11.60 -11.97
C GLU A 63 2.57 11.02 -12.90
N ARG A 64 2.28 9.89 -13.52
CA ARG A 64 3.17 9.27 -14.49
C ARG A 64 2.34 8.79 -15.66
N ASP A 65 2.64 9.35 -16.83
CA ASP A 65 2.11 8.87 -18.09
C ASP A 65 2.92 7.64 -18.55
N GLY A 66 2.25 6.69 -19.22
CA GLY A 66 2.91 5.53 -19.83
C GLY A 66 2.79 4.23 -19.03
N HIS A 67 3.80 3.37 -19.14
CA HIS A 67 3.76 1.98 -18.64
C HIS A 67 4.00 1.92 -17.13
N HIS A 68 2.92 1.83 -16.36
CA HIS A 68 2.92 1.46 -14.94
C HIS A 68 1.83 0.42 -14.67
N LEU A 69 1.91 -0.28 -13.54
CA LEU A 69 1.07 -1.47 -13.30
C LEU A 69 -0.43 -1.14 -13.34
N PHE A 70 -0.86 -0.03 -12.74
CA PHE A 70 -2.27 0.38 -12.81
C PHE A 70 -2.75 0.67 -14.23
N ALA A 71 -1.94 1.28 -15.10
CA ALA A 71 -2.31 1.48 -16.50
C ALA A 71 -2.48 0.12 -17.21
N GLY A 72 -1.55 -0.81 -16.99
CA GLY A 72 -1.65 -2.17 -17.52
C GLY A 72 -2.91 -2.92 -17.05
N LEU A 73 -3.27 -2.79 -15.77
CA LEU A 73 -4.48 -3.38 -15.22
C LEU A 73 -5.75 -2.71 -15.78
N ARG A 74 -5.79 -1.38 -15.79
CA ARG A 74 -6.92 -0.57 -16.28
C ARG A 74 -7.22 -0.88 -17.75
N ASP A 75 -6.18 -1.06 -18.57
CA ASP A 75 -6.29 -1.21 -20.02
C ASP A 75 -6.30 -2.67 -20.48
N ASN A 76 -6.30 -3.64 -19.55
CA ASN A 76 -6.31 -5.07 -19.84
C ASN A 76 -7.52 -5.45 -20.72
N PRO A 77 -7.32 -6.08 -21.90
CA PRO A 77 -8.41 -6.48 -22.79
C PRO A 77 -9.48 -7.36 -22.13
N ARG A 78 -9.07 -8.25 -21.21
CA ARG A 78 -10.01 -9.14 -20.48
C ARG A 78 -10.96 -8.36 -19.58
N ALA A 79 -10.57 -7.16 -19.13
CA ALA A 79 -11.47 -6.30 -18.38
C ALA A 79 -12.59 -5.75 -19.27
N LYS A 80 -12.30 -5.47 -20.56
CA LYS A 80 -13.32 -5.00 -21.53
C LYS A 80 -14.35 -6.07 -21.86
N GLU A 81 -13.94 -7.34 -21.81
CA GLU A 81 -14.85 -8.49 -22.00
C GLU A 81 -15.82 -8.64 -20.82
N ARG A 82 -15.38 -8.31 -19.60
CA ARG A 82 -16.15 -8.50 -18.36
C ARG A 82 -16.96 -7.27 -17.94
N PHE A 83 -16.50 -6.06 -18.24
CA PHE A 83 -17.11 -4.81 -17.79
C PHE A 83 -17.50 -3.94 -18.98
N SER A 84 -18.78 -3.54 -19.03
CA SER A 84 -19.31 -2.69 -20.11
C SER A 84 -18.79 -1.25 -20.03
N LYS A 85 -18.47 -0.76 -18.83
CA LYS A 85 -17.89 0.57 -18.60
C LYS A 85 -16.54 0.43 -17.90
N GLN A 86 -15.51 1.10 -18.43
CA GLN A 86 -14.17 1.11 -17.82
C GLN A 86 -14.20 1.64 -16.37
N LYS A 87 -15.10 2.58 -16.07
CA LYS A 87 -15.28 3.12 -14.70
C LYS A 87 -15.61 2.02 -13.69
N ASP A 88 -16.40 1.02 -14.08
CA ASP A 88 -16.78 -0.06 -13.17
C ASP A 88 -15.57 -0.95 -12.84
N TRP A 89 -14.70 -1.18 -13.83
CA TRP A 89 -13.42 -1.86 -13.61
C TRP A 89 -12.47 -1.05 -12.73
N ILE A 90 -12.35 0.26 -12.96
CA ILE A 90 -11.55 1.16 -12.12
C ILE A 90 -12.06 1.18 -10.68
N ASN A 91 -13.38 1.12 -10.47
CA ASN A 91 -13.97 1.02 -9.14
C ASN A 91 -13.60 -0.31 -8.45
N VAL A 92 -13.58 -1.43 -9.19
CA VAL A 92 -13.11 -2.72 -8.66
C VAL A 92 -11.64 -2.64 -8.28
N LEU A 93 -10.77 -2.12 -9.16
CA LEU A 93 -9.34 -1.96 -8.88
C LEU A 93 -9.05 -1.06 -7.67
N ASN A 94 -9.94 -0.13 -7.34
CA ASN A 94 -9.76 0.81 -6.25
C ASN A 94 -10.69 0.56 -5.08
N ARG A 95 -11.39 -0.58 -5.02
CA ARG A 95 -12.46 -0.83 -4.05
C ARG A 95 -11.99 -0.61 -2.61
N GLU A 96 -10.91 -1.28 -2.21
CA GLU A 96 -10.37 -1.21 -0.85
C GLU A 96 -9.86 0.20 -0.54
N LEU A 97 -9.17 0.82 -1.50
CA LEU A 97 -8.64 2.17 -1.34
C LEU A 97 -9.75 3.21 -1.19
N TYR A 98 -10.81 3.11 -1.98
CA TYR A 98 -11.96 4.01 -1.91
C TYR A 98 -12.76 3.80 -0.64
N TRP A 99 -12.96 2.56 -0.20
CA TRP A 99 -13.58 2.29 1.09
C TRP A 99 -12.78 2.93 2.24
N LEU A 100 -11.45 2.79 2.23
CA LEU A 100 -10.58 3.43 3.24
C LEU A 100 -10.60 4.98 3.18
N LYS A 101 -10.77 5.57 2.00
CA LYS A 101 -10.77 7.03 1.80
C LYS A 101 -12.12 7.68 2.04
N HIS A 102 -13.21 7.00 1.69
CA HIS A 102 -14.54 7.59 1.56
C HIS A 102 -15.60 6.86 2.40
N GLY A 103 -15.24 5.74 3.02
CA GLY A 103 -16.20 4.85 3.68
C GLY A 103 -17.04 4.07 2.68
N GLY A 104 -18.15 3.52 3.17
CA GLY A 104 -19.05 2.66 2.39
C GLY A 104 -19.75 1.70 3.33
N ASP A 105 -19.74 0.41 2.98
CA ASP A 105 -20.25 -0.66 3.84
C ASP A 105 -19.63 -0.63 5.24
N ASP A 106 -20.35 -1.14 6.24
CA ASP A 106 -19.91 -1.11 7.64
C ASP A 106 -18.62 -1.91 7.89
N ALA A 107 -18.31 -2.87 7.03
CA ALA A 107 -17.12 -3.71 7.12
C ALA A 107 -16.55 -4.03 5.73
N MET A 108 -15.23 -4.19 5.67
CA MET A 108 -14.49 -4.59 4.48
C MET A 108 -13.45 -5.64 4.86
N GLU A 109 -13.37 -6.71 4.07
CA GLU A 109 -12.24 -7.63 4.12
C GLU A 109 -11.13 -7.09 3.21
N ILE A 110 -9.93 -6.93 3.75
CA ILE A 110 -8.74 -6.54 2.99
C ILE A 110 -7.75 -7.69 3.08
N THR A 111 -7.51 -8.36 1.96
CA THR A 111 -6.63 -9.51 1.91
C THR A 111 -5.16 -9.10 1.80
N CYS A 112 -4.27 -10.06 2.05
CA CYS A 112 -2.84 -9.91 1.78
C CYS A 112 -2.58 -9.55 0.32
N PHE A 113 -3.33 -10.15 -0.61
CA PHE A 113 -3.17 -9.91 -2.04
C PHE A 113 -3.56 -8.47 -2.42
N ASP A 114 -4.66 -7.94 -1.87
CA ASP A 114 -5.09 -6.56 -2.13
C ASP A 114 -4.03 -5.55 -1.72
N ALA A 115 -3.43 -5.74 -0.54
CA ALA A 115 -2.33 -4.90 -0.05
C ALA A 115 -1.07 -5.04 -0.91
N ALA A 116 -0.66 -6.25 -1.26
CA ALA A 116 0.50 -6.49 -2.11
C ALA A 116 0.33 -5.85 -3.50
N MET A 117 -0.84 -6.00 -4.11
CA MET A 117 -1.17 -5.38 -5.39
C MET A 117 -1.12 -3.85 -5.31
N MET A 118 -1.63 -3.24 -4.24
CA MET A 118 -1.58 -1.79 -4.07
C MET A 118 -0.14 -1.28 -3.91
N ILE A 119 0.71 -1.99 -3.14
CA ILE A 119 2.14 -1.68 -3.01
C ILE A 119 2.83 -1.79 -4.37
N ALA A 120 2.63 -2.89 -5.10
CA ALA A 120 3.23 -3.10 -6.42
C ALA A 120 2.82 -2.00 -7.41
N ARG A 121 1.55 -1.57 -7.38
CA ARG A 121 1.05 -0.44 -8.18
C ARG A 121 1.78 0.86 -7.84
N ALA A 122 1.87 1.20 -6.56
CA ALA A 122 2.53 2.41 -6.10
C ALA A 122 4.04 2.41 -6.46
N ALA A 123 4.74 1.31 -6.20
CA ALA A 123 6.16 1.15 -6.52
C ALA A 123 6.42 1.26 -8.03
N SER A 124 5.52 0.71 -8.86
CA SER A 124 5.65 0.78 -10.33
C SER A 124 5.59 2.20 -10.91
N LYS A 125 5.12 3.19 -10.15
CA LYS A 125 5.14 4.60 -10.56
C LYS A 125 6.44 5.32 -10.22
N LEU A 126 7.21 4.82 -9.26
CA LEU A 126 8.50 5.42 -8.88
C LEU A 126 9.55 5.18 -9.97
N GLU A 127 10.49 6.12 -10.11
CA GLU A 127 11.65 5.90 -10.99
C GLU A 127 12.59 4.87 -10.36
N ALA A 128 13.32 4.12 -11.18
CA ALA A 128 14.24 3.09 -10.68
C ALA A 128 15.29 3.62 -9.69
N ARG A 129 15.69 4.90 -9.83
CA ARG A 129 16.60 5.58 -8.89
C ARG A 129 15.99 5.84 -7.50
N ASP A 130 14.67 5.84 -7.41
CA ASP A 130 13.92 6.10 -6.17
C ASP A 130 13.53 4.79 -5.46
N TRP A 131 13.79 3.63 -6.09
CA TRP A 131 13.56 2.33 -5.47
C TRP A 131 14.54 2.08 -4.32
N THR A 132 14.00 1.62 -3.19
CA THR A 132 14.79 1.23 -2.03
C THR A 132 15.11 -0.26 -2.09
N PRO A 133 16.13 -0.75 -1.35
CA PRO A 133 16.37 -2.19 -1.22
C PRO A 133 15.14 -2.96 -0.74
N LYS A 134 14.33 -2.35 0.14
CA LYS A 134 13.08 -2.95 0.65
C LYS A 134 12.05 -3.15 -0.45
N MET A 135 11.92 -2.19 -1.38
CA MET A 135 11.03 -2.34 -2.54
C MET A 135 11.49 -3.44 -3.48
N GLU A 136 12.81 -3.61 -3.65
CA GLU A 136 13.37 -4.70 -4.45
C GLU A 136 13.11 -6.07 -3.79
N ASP A 137 13.34 -6.19 -2.48
CA ASP A 137 13.03 -7.40 -1.72
C ASP A 137 11.54 -7.74 -1.82
N PHE A 138 10.67 -6.73 -1.66
CA PHE A 138 9.23 -6.88 -1.86
C PHE A 138 8.91 -7.35 -3.28
N ARG A 139 9.52 -6.76 -4.32
CA ARG A 139 9.31 -7.17 -5.72
C ARG A 139 9.68 -8.63 -5.94
N VAL A 140 10.85 -9.06 -5.47
CA VAL A 140 11.29 -10.46 -5.60
C VAL A 140 10.31 -11.40 -4.91
N TRP A 141 9.91 -11.07 -3.68
CA TRP A 141 8.88 -11.83 -2.97
C TRP A 141 7.56 -11.86 -3.75
N PHE A 142 7.09 -10.72 -4.22
CA PHE A 142 5.80 -10.58 -4.89
C PHE A 142 5.74 -11.42 -6.17
N LEU A 143 6.76 -11.31 -7.02
CA LEU A 143 6.85 -12.10 -8.27
C LEU A 143 6.90 -13.61 -7.98
N LYS A 144 7.66 -14.04 -6.97
CA LYS A 144 7.73 -15.46 -6.58
C LYS A 144 6.39 -16.03 -6.12
N ASN A 145 5.52 -15.20 -5.53
CA ASN A 145 4.25 -15.65 -4.98
C ASN A 145 3.06 -15.45 -5.94
N LEU A 146 3.23 -14.73 -7.06
CA LEU A 146 2.20 -14.64 -8.10
C LEU A 146 2.03 -15.95 -8.87
N ASP A 147 3.09 -16.75 -9.02
CA ASP A 147 3.05 -18.04 -9.72
C ASP A 147 2.41 -19.17 -8.88
N CYS A 148 2.01 -18.89 -7.64
CA CYS A 148 1.41 -19.85 -6.71
C CYS A 148 -0.11 -19.67 -6.53
N VAL A 149 -0.74 -18.79 -7.31
CA VAL A 149 -2.18 -18.48 -7.24
C VAL A 149 -2.90 -18.96 -8.51
#